data_AF-A0A1I5MX58-F1
#
_entry.id   AF-A0A1I5MX58-F1
#
_cell.length_a   1.000
_cell.length_b   1.000
_cell.length_c   1.000
_cell.angle_alpha   90.00
_cell.angle_beta   90.00
_cell.angle_gamma   90.00
#
_symmetry.space_group_name_H-M   'P 1'
#
loop_
_entity.id
_entity.type
_entity.pdbx_description
1 polymer ?
#
loop_
_entity_poly.entity_id
_entity_poly.type
_entity_poly.pdbx_seq_one_letter_code
_entity_poly.pdbx_strand_id
1 'polypeptide(L)' 'MNTGKYIFAQLIEFLPQRIFDRIVMKYEGNKYVKHFTCWNQLLVMMFGQLSNRDSLRDLTSIISAHSN' A
#
# COMPACT_ATOMS: atom_id res chain seq x y z
N MET A 1 9.18 11.67 20.48
CA MET A 1 8.98 10.42 19.70
C MET A 1 7.49 10.27 19.52
N ASN A 2 6.96 10.13 18.30
CA ASN A 2 5.51 10.14 18.08
C ASN A 2 4.88 8.91 18.76
N THR A 3 4.35 9.11 19.96
CA THR A 3 3.69 8.07 20.77
C THR A 3 2.30 7.83 20.18
N GLY A 4 2.19 6.99 19.14
CA GLY A 4 0.92 6.70 18.48
C GLY A 4 1.04 5.98 17.14
N LYS A 5 -0.10 5.66 16.53
CA LYS A 5 -0.19 5.05 15.19
C LYS A 5 0.25 6.08 14.13
N TYR A 6 0.99 5.65 13.10
CA TYR A 6 1.35 6.51 11.97
C TYR A 6 0.09 7.10 11.31
N ILE A 7 0.15 8.37 10.89
CA ILE A 7 -0.96 9.06 10.21
C ILE A 7 -1.43 8.27 8.99
N PHE A 8 -0.50 7.74 8.19
CA PHE A 8 -0.84 6.90 7.05
C PHE A 8 -1.64 5.65 7.44
N ALA A 9 -1.30 5.03 8.57
CA ALA A 9 -2.01 3.86 9.08
C ALA A 9 -3.37 4.20 9.72
N GLN A 10 -3.61 5.46 10.09
CA GLN A 10 -4.95 5.96 10.44
C GLN A 10 -5.79 6.20 9.18
N LEU A 11 -5.20 6.78 8.12
CA LEU A 11 -5.90 6.98 6.85
C LEU A 11 -6.34 5.66 6.20
N ILE A 12 -5.51 4.62 6.31
CA ILE A 12 -5.83 3.28 5.78
C ILE A 12 -7.04 2.65 6.48
N GLU A 13 -7.33 3.00 7.75
CA GLU A 13 -8.49 2.43 8.46
C GLU A 13 -9.82 2.82 7.83
N PHE A 14 -9.87 3.93 7.09
CA PHE A 14 -11.06 4.36 6.36
C PHE A 14 -11.30 3.56 5.08
N LEU A 15 -10.33 2.76 4.63
CA LEU A 15 -10.47 1.98 3.42
C LEU A 15 -11.26 0.69 3.69
N PRO A 16 -12.19 0.31 2.79
CA PRO A 16 -13.00 -0.89 2.97
C PRO A 16 -12.22 -2.15 2.60
N GLN A 17 -11.22 -2.54 3.40
CA GLN A 17 -10.31 -3.66 3.12
C GLN A 17 -11.07 -4.96 2.80
N ARG A 18 -12.12 -5.28 3.56
CA ARG A 18 -12.94 -6.48 3.30
C ARG A 18 -13.61 -6.48 1.93
N ILE A 19 -14.02 -5.33 1.42
CA ILE A 19 -14.64 -5.22 0.09
C ILE A 19 -13.56 -5.39 -0.97
N PHE A 20 -12.40 -4.77 -0.77
CA PHE A 20 -11.25 -4.91 -1.64
C PHE A 20 -10.78 -6.37 -1.74
N ASP A 21 -10.66 -7.07 -0.61
CA ASP A 21 -10.25 -8.47 -0.57
C ASP A 21 -11.20 -9.38 -1.35
N ARG A 22 -12.52 -9.12 -1.31
CA ARG A 22 -13.50 -9.86 -2.13
C ARG A 22 -13.26 -9.63 -3.63
N ILE A 23 -12.91 -8.41 -4.03
CA ILE A 23 -12.61 -8.07 -5.43
C ILE A 23 -11.34 -8.81 -5.87
N VAL A 24 -10.28 -8.74 -5.06
CA VAL A 24 -9.02 -9.44 -5.34
C VAL A 24 -9.23 -10.94 -5.43
N MET A 25 -10.04 -11.53 -4.55
CA MET A 25 -10.39 -12.95 -4.60
C MET A 25 -11.18 -13.30 -5.87
N LYS A 26 -12.20 -12.50 -6.21
CA LYS A 26 -13.04 -12.71 -7.39
C LYS A 26 -12.25 -12.75 -8.69
N TYR A 27 -11.22 -11.91 -8.81
CA TYR A 27 -10.40 -11.80 -10.02
C TYR A 27 -9.04 -12.48 -9.91
N GLU A 28 -8.82 -13.29 -8.87
CA GLU A 28 -7.53 -13.95 -8.60
C GLU A 28 -6.33 -12.97 -8.62
N GLY A 29 -6.51 -11.73 -8.15
CA GLY A 29 -5.50 -10.67 -8.30
C GLY A 29 -4.17 -10.97 -7.59
N ASN A 30 -4.21 -11.81 -6.56
CA ASN A 30 -3.02 -12.29 -5.85
C ASN A 30 -2.49 -13.64 -6.36
N LYS A 31 -2.94 -14.14 -7.52
CA LYS A 31 -2.47 -15.42 -8.07
C LYS A 31 -0.96 -15.35 -8.30
N TYR A 32 -0.22 -16.29 -7.72
CA TYR A 32 1.25 -16.38 -7.75
C TYR A 32 2.03 -15.26 -7.04
N VAL A 33 1.34 -14.36 -6.32
CA VAL A 33 2.01 -13.34 -5.52
C VAL A 33 2.70 -13.97 -4.32
N LYS A 34 3.99 -13.64 -4.11
CA LYS A 34 4.79 -14.16 -2.98
C LYS A 34 4.89 -13.18 -1.80
N HIS A 35 5.16 -11.90 -2.08
CA HIS A 35 5.44 -10.91 -1.03
C HIS A 35 4.70 -9.57 -1.20
N PHE A 36 4.26 -9.23 -2.42
CA PHE A 36 3.67 -7.92 -2.73
C PHE A 36 2.20 -8.07 -3.18
N THR A 37 1.29 -8.13 -2.21
CA THR A 37 -0.15 -8.30 -2.45
C THR A 37 -0.77 -7.09 -3.14
N CYS A 38 -1.93 -7.27 -3.78
CA CYS A 38 -2.73 -6.16 -4.30
C CYS A 38 -3.05 -5.12 -3.22
N TRP A 39 -3.17 -5.54 -1.96
CA TRP A 39 -3.34 -4.61 -0.84
C TRP A 39 -2.08 -3.76 -0.65
N ASN A 40 -0.90 -4.39 -0.58
CA ASN A 40 0.37 -3.66 -0.49
C ASN A 40 0.56 -2.71 -1.68
N GLN A 41 0.21 -3.14 -2.89
CA GLN A 41 0.24 -2.31 -4.09
C GLN A 41 -0.67 -1.08 -3.96
N LEU A 42 -1.91 -1.27 -3.50
CA LEU A 42 -2.86 -0.18 -3.27
C LEU A 42 -2.30 0.84 -2.26
N LEU A 43 -1.76 0.36 -1.14
CA LEU A 43 -1.18 1.21 -0.10
C LEU A 43 0.01 2.02 -0.62
N VAL A 44 0.91 1.36 -1.34
CA VAL A 44 2.07 2.01 -1.98
C VAL A 44 1.63 3.12 -2.93
N MET A 45 0.63 2.84 -3.77
CA MET A 45 0.13 3.83 -4.72
C MET A 45 -0.52 5.03 -4.01
N MET A 46 -1.32 4.81 -2.97
CA MET A 46 -1.88 5.91 -2.18
C MET A 46 -0.79 6.72 -1.47
N PHE A 47 0.23 6.07 -0.93
CA PHE A 47 1.37 6.77 -0.34
C PHE A 47 2.07 7.65 -1.38
N GLY A 48 2.27 7.16 -2.61
CA GLY A 48 2.84 7.95 -3.70
C GLY A 48 2.03 9.21 -4.01
N GLN A 49 0.70 9.10 -4.06
CA GLN A 49 -0.19 10.25 -4.28
C GLN A 49 -0.13 11.25 -3.12
N LEU A 50 -0.22 10.78 -1.87
CA LEU A 50 -0.20 11.62 -0.67
C LEU A 50 1.14 12.30 -0.42
N SER A 51 2.24 11.67 -0.84
CA SER A 51 3.59 12.21 -0.70
C SER A 51 4.06 12.98 -1.94
N ASN A 52 3.14 13.24 -2.88
CA ASN A 52 3.34 13.97 -4.13
C ASN A 52 4.57 13.49 -4.91
N ARG A 53 4.67 12.17 -5.12
CA ARG A 53 5.76 11.58 -5.93
C ARG A 53 5.46 11.73 -7.41
N ASP A 54 6.44 12.25 -8.14
CA ASP A 54 6.33 12.49 -9.58
C ASP A 54 6.44 11.20 -10.42
N SER A 55 7.00 10.13 -9.85
CA SER A 55 7.19 8.88 -10.58
C SER A 55 7.09 7.62 -9.71
N LEU A 56 6.74 6.51 -10.34
CA LEU A 56 6.82 5.17 -9.73
C LEU A 56 8.27 4.82 -9.33
N ARG A 57 9.26 5.33 -10.06
CA ARG A 57 10.67 5.11 -9.73
C ARG A 57 11.03 5.72 -8.39
N ASP A 58 10.61 6.97 -8.14
CA ASP A 58 10.85 7.64 -6.86
C ASP A 58 10.16 6.92 -5.71
N LEU A 59 8.93 6.44 -5.96
CA LEU A 59 8.18 5.63 -5.01
C LEU A 59 8.90 4.32 -4.68
N THR A 60 9.42 3.60 -5.67
CA THR A 60 10.17 2.35 -5.44
C THR A 60 11.46 2.59 -4.66
N SER A 61 12.19 3.67 -4.95
CA SER A 61 13.43 4.01 -4.23
C SER A 61 13.19 4.21 -2.73
N ILE A 62 12.09 4.87 -2.36
CA ILE A 62 11.71 5.08 -0.96
C ILE A 62 11.34 3.76 -0.29
N ILE A 63 10.51 2.94 -0.95
CA ILE A 63 10.06 1.66 -0.39
C ILE A 63 11.24 0.72 -0.18
N SER A 64 12.17 0.65 -1.14
CA SER A 64 13.39 -0.14 -1.03
C SER A 64 14.29 0.33 0.11
N ALA A 65 14.39 1.65 0.35
CA ALA A 65 15.15 2.19 1.48
C ALA A 65 14.56 1.79 2.85
N HIS A 66 13.25 1.57 2.93
CA HIS A 66 12.55 1.12 4.15
C HIS A 66 12.46 -0.41 4.30
N SER A 67 12.99 -1.18 3.34
CA SER A 67 12.96 -2.65 3.37
C SER A 67 14.17 -3.28 4.10
N ASN A 68 15.15 -2.46 4.52
CA ASN A 68 16.32 -2.84 5.34
C ASN A 68 16.15 -2.32 6.77
#